data_AF-A0A1C6AEV8-F1
#
_entry.id   AF-A0A1C6AEV8-F1
#
_cell.length_a   1.000
_cell.length_b   1.000
_cell.length_c   1.000
_cell.angle_alpha   90.00
_cell.angle_beta   90.00
_cell.angle_gamma   90.00
#
_symmetry.space_group_name_H-M   'P 1'
#
loop_
_entity.id
_entity.type
_entity.pdbx_description
1 polymer ?
#
loop_
_entity_poly.entity_id
_entity_poly.type
_entity_poly.pdbx_seq_one_letter_code
_entity_poly.pdbx_strand_id
1 'polypeptide(L)'
;MIAIAVDGITSLSVRPISIITGTGCVVSLIGFVGIIWAIITAILGNAVAGWTSIVCIVCFLGGIQLLSLGVIGEYIGKIYLESKHRPRYIISDKTWEPYERHYKG
;
A
#
# COMPACT_ATOMS: atom_id res chain seq x y z
N MET A 1 -10.25 -24.84 -1.81
CA MET A 1 -9.01 -24.86 -1.00
C MET A 1 -8.20 -23.57 -1.18
N ILE A 2 -7.70 -23.24 -2.38
CA ILE A 2 -6.89 -22.02 -2.63
C ILE A 2 -7.65 -20.72 -2.31
N ALA A 3 -8.91 -20.59 -2.75
CA ALA A 3 -9.72 -19.39 -2.48
C ALA A 3 -9.88 -19.10 -0.97
N ILE A 4 -10.10 -20.15 -0.16
CA ILE A 4 -10.24 -20.03 1.31
C ILE A 4 -8.94 -19.54 1.94
N ALA A 5 -7.78 -19.99 1.44
CA ALA A 5 -6.48 -19.54 1.91
C ALA A 5 -6.22 -18.06 1.56
N VAL A 6 -6.60 -17.64 0.35
CA VAL A 6 -6.50 -16.23 -0.09
C VAL A 6 -7.42 -15.35 0.76
N ASP A 7 -8.68 -15.75 0.96
CA ASP A 7 -9.64 -15.04 1.81
C ASP A 7 -9.17 -14.96 3.26
N GLY A 8 -8.50 -15.99 3.78
CA GLY A 8 -7.87 -15.94 5.10
C GLY A 8 -6.78 -14.87 5.19
N ILE A 9 -5.87 -14.82 4.21
CA ILE A 9 -4.75 -13.87 4.21
C ILE A 9 -5.23 -12.43 4.07
N THR A 10 -6.17 -12.16 3.15
CA THR A 10 -6.73 -10.82 2.92
C THR A 10 -7.68 -10.39 4.04
N SER A 11 -8.42 -11.31 4.66
CA SER A 11 -9.35 -11.00 5.74
C SER A 11 -8.73 -10.99 7.15
N LEU A 12 -7.45 -11.34 7.30
CA LEU A 12 -6.76 -11.30 8.61
C LEU A 12 -5.61 -10.29 8.64
N SER A 13 -5.11 -9.84 7.49
CA SER A 13 -3.90 -9.01 7.43
C SER A 13 -3.95 -7.94 6.35
N VAL A 14 -3.29 -6.82 6.63
CA VAL A 14 -3.05 -5.72 5.69
C VAL A 14 -1.76 -5.92 4.87
N ARG A 15 -1.01 -6.99 5.15
CA ARG A 15 0.27 -7.28 4.49
C ARG A 15 0.19 -7.33 2.96
N PRO A 16 -0.85 -7.90 2.32
CA PRO A 16 -0.95 -7.91 0.85
C PRO A 16 -0.94 -6.51 0.24
N ILE A 17 -1.63 -5.56 0.88
CA ILE A 17 -1.69 -4.16 0.43
C ILE A 17 -0.31 -3.53 0.48
N SER A 18 0.41 -3.71 1.60
CA SER A 18 1.76 -3.16 1.76
C SER A 18 2.76 -3.71 0.72
N ILE A 19 2.65 -5.00 0.38
CA ILE A 19 3.47 -5.63 -0.68
C ILE A 19 3.20 -4.98 -2.05
N ILE A 20 1.92 -4.75 -2.39
CA ILE A 20 1.54 -4.15 -3.67
C ILE A 20 2.04 -2.70 -3.75
N THR A 21 1.89 -1.92 -2.67
CA THR A 21 2.41 -0.55 -2.59
C THR A 21 3.93 -0.51 -2.76
N GLY A 22 4.66 -1.41 -2.09
CA GLY A 22 6.11 -1.53 -2.25
C GLY A 22 6.51 -1.89 -3.70
N THR A 23 5.79 -2.83 -4.32
CA THR A 23 6.04 -3.25 -5.70
C THR A 23 5.75 -2.10 -6.68
N GLY A 24 4.67 -1.35 -6.49
CA GLY A 24 4.33 -0.18 -7.31
C GLY A 24 5.40 0.92 -7.26
N CYS A 25 6.01 1.13 -6.09
CA CYS A 25 7.12 2.05 -5.93
C CYS A 25 8.36 1.60 -6.73
N VAL A 26 8.72 0.31 -6.65
CA VAL A 26 9.84 -0.26 -7.42
C VAL A 26 9.59 -0.13 -8.92
N VAL A 27 8.39 -0.45 -9.40
CA VAL A 27 8.03 -0.32 -10.83
C VAL A 27 8.07 1.13 -11.29
N SER A 28 7.61 2.07 -10.47
CA SER A 28 7.71 3.51 -10.77
C SER A 28 9.17 3.96 -10.91
N LEU A 29 10.06 3.45 -10.05
CA LEU A 29 11.50 3.72 -10.12
C LEU A 29 12.12 3.19 -11.43
N ILE A 30 11.75 1.96 -11.82
CA ILE A 30 12.18 1.35 -13.09
C ILE A 30 11.67 2.18 -14.28
N GLY A 31 10.41 2.64 -14.22
CA GLY A 31 9.84 3.54 -15.22
C GLY A 31 10.62 4.84 -15.37
N PHE A 32 11.06 5.44 -14.25
CA PHE A 32 11.90 6.64 -14.26
C PHE A 32 13.27 6.39 -14.92
N VAL A 33 13.91 5.25 -14.65
CA VAL A 33 15.14 4.85 -15.35
C VAL A 33 14.88 4.66 -16.85
N GLY A 34 13.74 4.07 -17.22
CA GLY A 34 13.30 3.92 -18.62
C GLY A 34 13.14 5.26 -19.35
N ILE A 35 12.61 6.29 -18.66
CA ILE A 35 12.51 7.66 -19.20
C ILE A 35 13.90 8.23 -19.49
N ILE A 36 14.84 8.11 -18.54
CA ILE A 36 16.22 8.59 -18.73
C ILE A 36 16.86 7.90 -19.94
N TRP A 37 16.69 6.58 -20.05
CA TRP A 37 17.22 5.81 -21.17
C TRP A 37 16.60 6.22 -22.51
N ALA A 38 15.28 6.45 -22.56
CA ALA A 38 14.59 6.91 -23.76
C ALA A 38 15.08 8.29 -24.22
N ILE A 39 15.35 9.21 -23.28
CA ILE A 39 15.91 10.54 -23.56
C ILE A 39 17.34 10.42 -24.10
N ILE A 40 18.20 9.62 -23.47
CA ILE A 40 19.58 9.39 -23.94
C ILE A 40 19.57 8.84 -25.37
N THR A 41 18.71 7.86 -25.65
CA THR A 41 18.56 7.26 -26.98
C THR A 41 18.11 8.27 -28.04
N ALA A 42 17.26 9.23 -27.66
CA ALA A 42 16.83 10.31 -28.54
C ALA A 42 17.96 11.29 -28.86
N ILE A 43 18.77 11.66 -27.86
CA ILE A 43 19.90 12.57 -28.05
C ILE A 43 20.98 11.92 -28.93
N LEU A 44 21.17 10.61 -28.82
CA LEU A 44 22.08 9.82 -29.67
C LEU A 44 21.60 9.67 -31.12
N GLY A 45 20.41 10.16 -31.47
CA GLY A 45 19.86 10.06 -32.83
C GLY A 45 19.36 8.66 -33.21
N ASN A 46 19.33 7.72 -32.27
CA ASN A 46 18.91 6.33 -32.50
C ASN A 46 17.41 6.10 -32.25
N ALA A 47 16.65 7.14 -31.89
CA ALA A 47 15.23 7.02 -31.61
C ALA A 47 14.36 7.28 -32.85
N VAL A 48 13.33 6.46 -33.01
CA VAL A 48 12.27 6.69 -34.01
C VAL A 48 11.49 7.95 -33.62
N ALA A 49 11.16 8.79 -34.60
CA ALA A 49 10.41 10.02 -34.38
C ALA A 49 9.10 9.76 -33.63
N GLY A 50 8.87 10.52 -32.55
CA GLY A 50 7.67 10.41 -31.70
C GLY A 50 7.67 9.23 -30.71
N TRP A 51 8.57 8.25 -30.84
CA TRP A 51 8.62 7.11 -29.92
C TRP A 51 9.05 7.53 -28.51
N THR A 52 10.11 8.35 -28.40
CA THR A 52 10.61 8.82 -27.12
C THR A 52 9.56 9.60 -26.33
N SER A 53 8.83 10.51 -26.97
CA SER A 53 7.81 11.30 -26.29
C SER A 53 6.66 10.42 -25.78
N ILE A 54 6.22 9.43 -26.57
CA ILE A 54 5.18 8.47 -26.15
C ILE A 54 5.64 7.66 -24.95
N VAL A 55 6.84 7.07 -25.01
CA VAL A 55 7.40 6.28 -23.90
C VAL A 55 7.52 7.13 -22.64
N CYS A 56 8.05 8.36 -22.76
CA CYS A 56 8.19 9.27 -21.63
C CYS A 56 6.84 9.59 -20.97
N ILE A 57 5.81 9.94 -21.76
CA ILE A 57 4.48 10.27 -21.24
C ILE A 57 3.84 9.05 -20.57
N VAL A 58 3.89 7.88 -21.21
CA VAL A 58 3.27 6.65 -20.69
C VAL A 58 3.98 6.19 -19.41
N CYS A 59 5.31 6.17 -19.37
CA CYS A 59 6.05 5.81 -18.16
C CYS A 59 5.83 6.81 -17.03
N PHE A 60 5.77 8.12 -17.34
CA PHE A 60 5.55 9.15 -16.33
C PHE A 60 4.15 9.05 -15.72
N LEU A 61 3.11 8.98 -16.57
CA LEU A 61 1.73 8.82 -16.10
C LEU A 61 1.50 7.47 -15.42
N GLY A 62 2.10 6.39 -15.91
CA GLY A 62 2.04 5.08 -15.26
C GLY A 62 2.70 5.12 -13.87
N GLY A 63 3.87 5.74 -13.76
CA GLY A 63 4.58 5.90 -12.49
C GLY A 63 3.78 6.70 -11.46
N ILE A 64 3.20 7.84 -11.85
CA ILE A 64 2.40 8.66 -10.93
C ILE A 64 1.11 7.96 -10.49
N GLN A 65 0.47 7.19 -11.40
CA GLN A 65 -0.70 6.37 -11.08
C GLN A 65 -0.36 5.26 -10.08
N LEU A 66 0.74 4.54 -10.27
CA LEU A 66 1.19 3.49 -9.34
C LEU A 66 1.51 4.05 -7.95
N LEU A 67 2.18 5.20 -7.88
CA LEU A 67 2.45 5.88 -6.60
C LEU A 67 1.14 6.30 -5.91
N SER A 68 0.21 6.88 -6.67
CA SER A 68 -1.10 7.30 -6.15
C SER A 68 -1.90 6.12 -5.62
N LEU A 69 -1.94 5.01 -6.36
CA LEU A 69 -2.58 3.76 -5.92
C LEU A 69 -1.92 3.18 -4.68
N GLY A 70 -0.60 3.27 -4.56
CA GLY A 70 0.13 2.83 -3.38
C GLY A 70 -0.27 3.61 -2.12
N VAL A 71 -0.38 4.93 -2.23
CA VAL A 71 -0.86 5.80 -1.14
C VAL A 71 -2.30 5.44 -0.76
N ILE A 72 -3.20 5.36 -1.76
CA ILE A 72 -4.60 4.98 -1.53
C ILE A 72 -4.70 3.61 -0.84
N GLY A 73 -3.91 2.62 -1.28
CA GLY A 73 -3.85 1.29 -0.68
C GLY A 73 -3.50 1.35 0.80
N GLU A 74 -2.44 2.09 1.17
CA GLU A 74 -2.03 2.26 2.57
C GLU A 74 -3.14 2.84 3.45
N TYR A 75 -3.88 3.84 2.94
CA TYR A 75 -5.04 4.40 3.65
C TYR A 75 -6.18 3.39 3.80
N ILE A 76 -6.53 2.65 2.74
CA ILE A 76 -7.53 1.58 2.80
C ILE A 76 -7.13 0.53 3.83
N GLY A 77 -5.84 0.19 3.90
CA GLY A 77 -5.31 -0.75 4.87
C GLY A 77 -5.51 -0.30 6.33
N LYS A 78 -5.34 0.99 6.61
CA LYS A 78 -5.62 1.57 7.93
C LYS A 78 -7.11 1.57 8.26
N ILE A 79 -7.96 1.95 7.30
CA ILE A 79 -9.43 1.90 7.45
C ILE A 79 -9.87 0.47 7.77
N TYR A 80 -9.29 -0.51 7.08
CA TYR A 80 -9.57 -1.93 7.29
C TYR A 80 -9.20 -2.41 8.70
N LEU A 81 -8.08 -1.95 9.26
CA LEU A 81 -7.70 -2.24 10.65
C LEU A 81 -8.66 -1.60 11.65
N GLU A 82 -9.06 -0.35 11.41
CA GLU A 82 -9.95 0.39 12.31
C GLU A 82 -11.36 -0.22 12.34
N SER A 83 -11.89 -0.59 11.17
CA SER A 83 -13.22 -1.20 11.04
C SER A 83 -13.37 -2.55 11.75
N LYS A 84 -12.26 -3.24 12.08
CA LYS A 84 -12.31 -4.53 12.78
C LYS A 84 -12.63 -4.42 14.27
N HIS A 85 -12.65 -3.21 14.85
CA HIS A 85 -12.96 -2.97 16.27
C HIS A 85 -12.20 -3.90 17.24
N ARG A 86 -10.97 -4.32 16.88
CA ARG A 86 -10.22 -5.26 17.72
C ARG A 86 -9.71 -4.50 18.96
N PRO A 87 -10.11 -4.88 20.19
CA PRO A 87 -9.65 -4.18 21.39
C PRO A 87 -8.12 -4.23 21.47
N ARG A 88 -7.47 -3.09 21.75
CA ARG A 88 -6.00 -2.95 21.78
C ARG A 88 -5.34 -3.90 22.78
N TYR A 89 -6.07 -4.31 23.82
CA TYR A 89 -5.62 -5.24 24.84
C TYR A 89 -6.82 -5.98 25.43
N ILE A 90 -6.54 -7.16 26.00
CA ILE A 90 -7.47 -7.93 26.82
C ILE A 90 -6.86 -7.95 28.22
N ILE A 91 -7.62 -7.50 29.22
CA ILE A 91 -7.17 -7.54 30.62
C ILE A 91 -7.36 -8.98 31.12
N SER A 92 -6.27 -9.67 31.47
CA SER A 92 -6.33 -11.02 32.07
C SER A 92 -6.73 -10.93 33.54
N ASP A 93 -5.97 -10.16 34.32
CA ASP A 93 -6.16 -10.04 35.76
C ASP A 93 -6.04 -8.57 36.19
N LYS A 94 -6.88 -8.17 37.14
CA LYS A 94 -6.84 -6.85 37.76
C LYS A 94 -6.24 -6.98 39.15
N THR A 95 -5.17 -6.23 39.43
CA THR A 95 -4.54 -6.21 40.76
C THR A 95 -5.35 -5.41 41.79
N TRP A 96 -6.40 -4.70 41.36
CA TRP A 96 -7.21 -3.82 42.20
C TRP A 96 -8.69 -4.01 41.90
N GLU A 97 -9.48 -4.28 42.95
CA GLU A 97 -10.95 -4.22 42.90
C GLU A 97 -11.41 -2.85 43.41
N PRO A 98 -12.37 -2.19 42.73
CA PRO A 98 -12.95 -0.96 43.23
C PRO A 98 -13.67 -1.23 44.56
N TYR A 99 -13.32 -0.47 45.61
CA TYR A 99 -14.05 -0.50 46.86
C TYR A 99 -15.48 0.05 46.65
N GLU A 100 -16.44 -0.84 46.44
CA GLU A 100 -17.86 -0.48 46.44
C GLU A 100 -18.25 -0.05 47.86
N ARG A 101 -18.39 1.26 48.08
CA ARG A 101 -19.05 1.76 49.28
C ARG A 101 -20.52 1.37 49.21
N HIS A 102 -20.88 0.26 49.84
CA HIS A 102 -22.26 -0.01 50.22
C HIS A 102 -22.69 1.03 51.24
N TYR A 103 -23.34 2.10 50.76
CA TYR A 103 -24.11 2.98 51.64
C TYR A 103 -25.32 2.17 52.12
N LYS A 104 -25.21 1.60 53.32
CA LYS A 104 -26.39 1.16 54.08
C LYS A 104 -27.09 2.44 54.56
N GLY A 105 -28.20 2.77 53.90
CA GLY A 105 -29.18 3.72 54.42
C GLY A 105 -29.87 3.19 55.66
#